data_AF-A0A1M5MUY5-F1
#
_entry.id   AF-A0A1M5MUY5-F1
#
_cell.length_a   1.000
_cell.length_b   1.000
_cell.length_c   1.000
_cell.angle_alpha   90.00
_cell.angle_beta   90.00
_cell.angle_gamma   90.00
#
_symmetry.space_group_name_H-M   'P 1'
#
loop_
_entity.id
_entity.type
_entity.pdbx_description
1 polymer ?
#
loop_
_entity_poly.entity_id
_entity_poly.type
_entity_poly.pdbx_seq_one_letter_code
_entity_poly.pdbx_strand_id
1 'polypeptide(L)'
;MTVASAAGSDTGPMTALAAVRPAAFPRRWAALVAVGGGVIGVLAFPTVGWWPAALLSVAMLSLAVDGRRARTGAWLGYAYGLAFLLPLVHWTGVYVGPVPWLLLCAACAAFFAVLGAVLPVLARVPGGAFWVGAAWVLQEFLRDRLPFGGFPWGRLAFSQATSPLRWFAALGGAPLVTFAVAVAGAGLASALRAAWPWRSRGVIAGAALALAVPALGALVAWPLGPAPDRDGRTERIAVIQGGLPDRGLQFQDRARQVLDNHVRQTLALARRIDAGEVARPDLVLWPENSSDIDPYRDAAAYAEIDRAVKAVGAPVLVGAILQGPGADHRRNAGILWSPTTGPGARYEKRHPVPFAEYIPLRGIAEAVSSDAKSVTQDMVAGTGDGLLRGGPVPLGDVICFEVAYDDLVRSSVSAGAQLLVVQTNNATFGHTAETYQQLAMSQLRAVESGRTVVQASTTGESAVIGPDGGIRARSGALFTPATLLETVPVRSAQTPATVVGAWPEYVLTFLAAAGVLAVITLRRRRSATPEPPPPAAPARDQAMVTT
;
A
#
# COMPACT_ATOMS: atom_id res chain seq x y z
N MET A 1 59.88 44.48 -47.76
CA MET A 1 59.79 43.02 -47.65
C MET A 1 60.44 42.63 -46.32
N THR A 2 59.67 42.54 -45.23
CA THR A 2 58.89 41.38 -44.73
C THR A 2 59.80 40.35 -44.04
N VAL A 3 59.61 39.91 -42.79
CA VAL A 3 58.74 40.26 -41.65
C VAL A 3 59.48 39.70 -40.41
N ALA A 4 59.47 40.42 -39.30
CA ALA A 4 59.84 39.91 -37.98
C ALA A 4 58.72 39.03 -37.42
N SER A 5 59.05 37.83 -36.94
CA SER A 5 58.11 36.95 -36.26
C SER A 5 58.25 37.12 -34.74
N ALA A 6 57.31 37.87 -34.17
CA ALA A 6 56.89 37.74 -32.78
C ALA A 6 55.76 36.71 -32.74
N ALA A 7 55.95 35.60 -32.03
CA ALA A 7 54.87 34.67 -31.72
C ALA A 7 54.35 34.98 -30.32
N GLY A 8 53.24 35.71 -30.29
CA GLY A 8 52.48 35.99 -29.09
C GLY A 8 51.75 34.76 -28.56
N SER A 9 51.54 34.82 -27.25
CA SER A 9 50.53 34.12 -26.46
C SER A 9 49.16 34.08 -27.14
N ASP A 10 48.57 32.89 -27.26
CA ASP A 10 47.14 32.65 -26.98
C ASP A 10 46.76 31.19 -27.26
N THR A 11 46.65 30.38 -26.22
CA THR A 11 45.69 29.27 -26.17
C THR A 11 45.11 29.17 -24.76
N GLY A 12 44.11 30.03 -24.51
CA GLY A 12 42.85 29.70 -23.86
C GLY A 12 42.88 29.03 -22.48
N PRO A 13 42.32 29.66 -21.42
CA PRO A 13 42.02 28.94 -20.20
C PRO A 13 40.98 27.87 -20.52
N MET A 14 41.33 26.60 -20.31
CA MET A 14 40.35 25.56 -20.01
C MET A 14 39.64 25.99 -18.73
N THR A 15 38.61 26.81 -18.92
CA THR A 15 37.65 27.17 -17.89
C THR A 15 37.02 25.86 -17.47
N ALA A 16 37.46 25.38 -16.31
CA ALA A 16 36.73 24.41 -15.53
C ALA A 16 35.28 24.89 -15.52
N LEU A 17 34.39 24.15 -16.19
CA LEU A 17 32.96 24.28 -16.01
C LEU A 17 32.71 23.97 -14.54
N ALA A 18 32.84 24.99 -13.70
CA ALA A 18 32.39 24.98 -12.34
C ALA A 18 30.92 24.63 -12.45
N ALA A 19 30.59 23.36 -12.16
CA ALA A 19 29.23 22.88 -12.14
C ALA A 19 28.49 23.74 -11.12
N VAL A 20 27.83 24.78 -11.61
CA VAL A 20 27.09 25.73 -10.77
C VAL A 20 26.03 24.90 -10.08
N ARG A 21 26.28 24.62 -8.80
CA ARG A 21 25.36 23.86 -7.97
C ARG A 21 24.03 24.62 -7.98
N PRO A 22 22.91 23.97 -8.33
CA PRO A 22 21.61 24.63 -8.27
C PRO A 22 21.41 25.18 -6.86
N ALA A 23 20.85 26.39 -6.77
CA ALA A 23 20.58 27.03 -5.50
C ALA A 23 19.65 26.14 -4.68
N ALA A 24 19.97 25.93 -3.41
CA ALA A 24 19.12 25.14 -2.52
C ALA A 24 17.78 25.84 -2.29
N PHE A 25 16.71 25.07 -2.13
CA PHE A 25 15.37 25.60 -1.84
C PHE A 25 15.40 26.51 -0.59
N PRO A 26 14.64 27.63 -0.54
CA PRO A 26 14.71 28.60 0.56
C PRO A 26 14.46 27.96 1.92
N ARG A 27 15.41 28.16 2.86
CA ARG A 27 15.38 27.49 4.18
C ARG A 27 14.13 27.79 5.00
N ARG A 28 13.63 29.02 4.94
CA ARG A 28 12.49 29.51 5.73
C ARG A 28 11.18 28.79 5.43
N TRP A 29 11.04 28.22 4.23
CA TRP A 29 9.81 27.56 3.80
C TRP A 29 9.86 26.03 3.94
N ALA A 30 11.01 25.45 4.30
CA ALA A 30 11.21 24.00 4.27
C ALA A 30 10.21 23.25 5.17
N ALA A 31 9.96 23.72 6.40
CA ALA A 31 8.99 23.10 7.30
C ALA A 31 7.56 23.19 6.76
N LEU A 32 7.15 24.37 6.27
CA LEU A 32 5.83 24.57 5.67
C LEU A 32 5.62 23.67 4.45
N VAL A 33 6.62 23.54 3.58
CA VAL A 33 6.55 22.68 2.39
C VAL A 33 6.55 21.20 2.77
N ALA A 34 7.30 20.78 3.80
CA ALA A 34 7.25 19.40 4.28
C ALA A 34 5.86 19.06 4.85
N VAL A 35 5.31 19.90 5.73
CA VAL A 35 3.97 19.69 6.30
C VAL A 35 2.90 19.75 5.22
N GLY A 36 2.95 20.77 4.35
CA GLY A 36 2.03 20.90 3.22
C GLY A 36 2.09 19.71 2.26
N GLY A 37 3.28 19.15 2.03
CA GLY A 37 3.47 17.93 1.26
C GLY A 37 2.75 16.74 1.89
N GLY A 38 2.86 16.58 3.21
CA GLY A 38 2.16 15.52 3.94
C GLY A 38 0.64 15.65 3.82
N VAL A 39 0.10 16.85 4.06
CA VAL A 39 -1.34 17.14 3.92
C VAL A 39 -1.84 16.91 2.49
N ILE A 40 -1.11 17.38 1.48
CA ILE A 40 -1.46 17.14 0.07
C ILE A 40 -1.44 15.65 -0.26
N GLY A 41 -0.53 14.88 0.33
CA GLY A 41 -0.47 13.42 0.14
C GLY A 41 -1.77 12.72 0.51
N VAL A 42 -2.50 13.21 1.52
CA VAL A 42 -3.79 12.65 1.96
C VAL A 42 -4.83 12.71 0.85
N LEU A 43 -4.82 13.78 0.03
CA LEU A 43 -5.77 13.99 -1.05
C LEU A 43 -5.64 12.95 -2.17
N ALA A 44 -4.50 12.25 -2.24
CA ALA A 44 -4.31 11.17 -3.20
C ALA A 44 -5.09 9.90 -2.83
N PHE A 45 -5.43 9.72 -1.55
CA PHE A 45 -6.09 8.53 -1.06
C PHE A 45 -7.62 8.62 -1.17
N PRO A 46 -8.31 7.46 -1.18
CA PRO A 46 -9.77 7.40 -1.21
C PRO A 46 -10.42 8.24 -0.12
N THR A 47 -11.62 8.76 -0.41
CA THR A 47 -12.31 9.98 0.11
C THR A 47 -12.18 11.18 -0.82
N VAL A 48 -10.98 11.46 -1.35
CA VAL A 48 -10.75 12.46 -2.40
C VAL A 48 -10.27 11.79 -3.69
N GLY A 49 -9.28 10.90 -3.60
CA GLY A 49 -8.81 10.09 -4.74
C GLY A 49 -8.11 10.88 -5.85
N TRP A 50 -7.60 12.08 -5.57
CA TRP A 50 -6.88 12.89 -6.55
C TRP A 50 -5.42 12.42 -6.68
N TRP A 51 -5.22 11.32 -7.41
CA TRP A 51 -3.95 10.62 -7.56
C TRP A 51 -2.72 11.51 -7.90
N PRO A 52 -2.81 12.64 -8.65
CA PRO A 52 -1.65 13.51 -8.89
C PRO A 52 -1.10 14.16 -7.62
N ALA A 53 -1.91 14.26 -6.56
CA ALA A 53 -1.49 14.77 -5.26
C ALA A 53 -0.32 13.97 -4.66
N ALA A 54 -0.23 12.66 -4.96
CA ALA A 54 0.90 11.83 -4.54
C ALA A 54 2.23 12.32 -5.14
N LEU A 55 2.23 12.68 -6.43
CA LEU A 55 3.43 13.20 -7.12
C LEU A 55 3.84 14.55 -6.53
N LEU A 56 2.86 15.43 -6.28
CA LEU A 56 3.07 16.72 -5.62
C LEU A 56 3.64 16.54 -4.21
N SER A 57 3.08 15.61 -3.44
CA SER A 57 3.51 15.29 -2.07
C SER A 57 4.98 14.85 -2.03
N VAL A 58 5.38 13.92 -2.90
CA VAL A 58 6.78 13.49 -3.04
C VAL A 58 7.68 14.66 -3.47
N ALA A 59 7.22 15.47 -4.43
CA ALA A 59 7.97 16.62 -4.92
C ALA A 59 8.24 17.63 -3.80
N MET A 60 7.23 17.92 -2.99
CA MET A 60 7.32 18.86 -1.87
C MET A 60 8.29 18.36 -0.79
N LEU A 61 8.22 17.09 -0.39
CA LEU A 61 9.20 16.52 0.55
C LEU A 61 10.62 16.61 -0.03
N SER A 62 10.81 16.25 -1.30
CA SER A 62 12.09 16.31 -1.99
C SER A 62 12.67 17.74 -2.05
N LEU A 63 11.82 18.76 -2.25
CA LEU A 63 12.20 20.18 -2.23
C LEU A 63 12.53 20.66 -0.81
N ALA A 64 11.72 20.29 0.18
CA ALA A 64 11.90 20.70 1.57
C ALA A 64 13.25 20.23 2.15
N VAL A 65 13.65 19.00 1.81
CA VAL A 65 14.90 18.40 2.28
C VAL A 65 16.12 18.74 1.41
N ASP A 66 15.93 19.42 0.27
CA ASP A 66 17.04 19.77 -0.61
C ASP A 66 18.08 20.66 0.09
N GLY A 67 19.34 20.24 0.01
CA GLY A 67 20.49 20.93 0.61
C GLY A 67 20.51 20.96 2.13
N ARG A 68 19.68 20.14 2.79
CA ARG A 68 19.68 20.01 4.25
C ARG A 68 20.75 19.04 4.74
N ARG A 69 21.15 19.23 6.00
CA ARG A 69 21.89 18.21 6.75
C ARG A 69 20.96 17.05 7.08
N ALA A 70 21.49 15.84 7.20
CA ALA A 70 20.71 14.63 7.48
C ALA A 70 19.78 14.80 8.69
N ARG A 71 20.25 15.39 9.80
CA ARG A 71 19.43 15.66 11.00
C ARG A 71 18.23 16.57 10.71
N THR A 72 18.42 17.64 9.93
CA THR A 72 17.32 18.54 9.56
C THR A 72 16.35 17.86 8.59
N GLY A 73 16.88 17.11 7.63
CA GLY A 73 16.08 16.29 6.72
C GLY A 73 15.23 15.27 7.48
N ALA A 74 15.77 14.67 8.54
CA ALA A 74 15.05 13.73 9.40
C ALA A 74 13.85 14.38 10.09
N TRP A 75 14.03 15.55 10.70
CA TRP A 75 12.91 16.26 11.33
C TRP A 75 11.86 16.72 10.33
N LEU A 76 12.26 17.15 9.13
CA LEU A 76 11.32 17.51 8.06
C LEU A 76 10.55 16.28 7.55
N GLY A 77 11.23 15.14 7.38
CA GLY A 77 10.61 13.87 7.03
C GLY A 77 9.64 13.38 8.10
N TYR A 78 10.01 13.50 9.38
CA TYR A 78 9.13 13.19 10.50
C TYR A 78 7.87 14.06 10.51
N ALA A 79 8.02 15.38 10.34
CA ALA A 79 6.90 16.32 10.27
C ALA A 79 5.99 16.05 9.05
N TYR A 80 6.58 15.74 7.90
CA TYR A 80 5.84 15.27 6.71
C TYR A 80 5.05 13.99 7.03
N GLY A 81 5.69 12.99 7.64
CA GLY A 81 5.08 11.72 7.97
C GLY A 81 3.90 11.88 8.93
N LEU A 82 4.02 12.71 9.97
CA LEU A 82 2.92 13.04 10.86
C LEU A 82 1.78 13.75 10.14
N ALA A 83 2.09 14.78 9.34
CA ALA A 83 1.10 15.55 8.60
C ALA A 83 0.33 14.69 7.57
N PHE A 84 0.96 13.63 7.08
CA PHE A 84 0.35 12.64 6.19
C PHE A 84 -0.46 11.59 6.94
N LEU A 85 0.13 10.93 7.93
CA LEU A 85 -0.46 9.74 8.57
C LEU A 85 -1.59 10.08 9.54
N LEU A 86 -1.46 11.17 10.31
CA LEU A 86 -2.48 11.55 11.30
C LEU A 86 -3.88 11.61 10.67
N PRO A 87 -4.13 12.45 9.64
CA PRO A 87 -5.45 12.50 9.00
C PRO A 87 -5.76 11.21 8.22
N LEU A 88 -4.78 10.57 7.57
CA LEU A 88 -5.01 9.43 6.70
C LEU A 88 -5.55 8.20 7.46
N VAL A 89 -5.00 7.93 8.64
CA VAL A 89 -5.36 6.76 9.46
C VAL A 89 -6.06 7.13 10.75
N HIS A 90 -6.72 8.30 10.79
CA HIS A 90 -7.51 8.75 11.95
C HIS A 90 -8.56 7.72 12.40
N TRP A 91 -9.11 6.95 11.45
CA TRP A 91 -10.06 5.87 11.71
C TRP A 91 -9.55 4.83 12.72
N THR A 92 -8.22 4.65 12.86
CA THR A 92 -7.63 3.74 13.85
C THR A 92 -7.88 4.16 15.28
N GLY A 93 -8.17 5.44 15.56
CA GLY A 93 -8.41 5.95 16.91
C GLY A 93 -9.88 6.13 17.27
N VAL A 94 -10.82 5.87 16.35
CA VAL A 94 -12.25 6.20 16.54
C VAL A 94 -12.87 5.43 17.69
N TYR A 95 -12.50 4.16 17.88
CA TYR A 95 -13.07 3.32 18.93
C TYR A 95 -12.09 2.91 20.04
N VAL A 96 -10.78 2.99 19.80
CA VAL A 96 -9.72 2.66 20.79
C VAL A 96 -9.04 3.90 21.39
N GLY A 97 -9.57 5.08 21.08
CA GLY A 97 -9.10 6.36 21.57
C GLY A 97 -7.88 6.94 20.83
N PRO A 98 -7.51 8.20 21.16
CA PRO A 98 -6.47 8.92 20.44
C PRO A 98 -5.05 8.42 20.74
N VAL A 99 -4.81 7.83 21.91
CA VAL A 99 -3.45 7.46 22.34
C VAL A 99 -2.82 6.38 21.43
N PRO A 100 -3.45 5.21 21.16
CA PRO A 100 -2.89 4.22 20.25
C PRO A 100 -2.67 4.77 18.83
N TRP A 101 -3.62 5.55 18.32
CA TRP A 101 -3.54 6.19 17.00
C TRP A 101 -2.33 7.15 16.89
N LEU A 102 -2.13 8.02 17.89
CA LEU A 102 -1.00 8.95 17.92
C LEU A 102 0.34 8.20 18.00
N LEU A 103 0.42 7.14 18.80
CA LEU A 103 1.62 6.30 18.89
C LEU A 103 1.92 5.58 17.58
N LEU A 104 0.90 5.02 16.93
CA LEU A 104 1.02 4.42 15.60
C LEU A 104 1.56 5.42 14.58
N CYS A 105 0.97 6.63 14.53
CA CYS A 105 1.40 7.67 13.61
C CYS A 105 2.83 8.14 13.90
N ALA A 106 3.20 8.31 15.17
CA ALA A 106 4.55 8.69 15.58
C ALA A 106 5.59 7.62 15.19
N ALA A 107 5.30 6.35 15.45
CA ALA A 107 6.17 5.24 15.07
C ALA A 107 6.33 5.15 13.55
N CYS A 108 5.23 5.22 12.79
CA CYS A 108 5.26 5.18 11.33
C CYS A 108 5.97 6.43 10.73
N ALA A 109 5.82 7.60 11.33
CA ALA A 109 6.51 8.82 10.91
C ALA A 109 8.04 8.73 11.08
N ALA A 110 8.56 7.87 11.96
CA ALA A 110 10.00 7.65 12.10
C ALA A 110 10.62 7.08 10.81
N PHE A 111 9.90 6.26 10.05
CA PHE A 111 10.37 5.77 8.75
C PHE A 111 10.48 6.91 7.71
N PHE A 112 9.56 7.87 7.74
CA PHE A 112 9.67 9.09 6.93
C PHE A 112 10.81 10.00 7.40
N ALA A 113 11.16 9.98 8.69
CA ALA A 113 12.36 10.65 9.19
C ALA A 113 13.64 10.06 8.59
N VAL A 114 13.75 8.72 8.53
CA VAL A 114 14.89 8.05 7.87
C VAL A 114 14.95 8.43 6.39
N LEU A 115 13.82 8.41 5.69
CA LEU A 115 13.73 8.86 4.30
C LEU A 115 14.22 10.31 4.16
N GLY A 116 13.67 11.23 4.95
CA GLY A 116 14.06 12.64 4.95
C GLY A 116 15.55 12.87 5.26
N ALA A 117 16.20 11.99 6.02
CA ALA A 117 17.63 12.07 6.31
C ALA A 117 18.51 11.74 5.10
N VAL A 118 18.07 10.83 4.21
CA VAL A 118 18.86 10.33 3.08
C VAL A 118 18.59 11.06 1.77
N LEU A 119 17.35 11.54 1.55
CA LEU A 119 16.95 12.25 0.34
C LEU A 119 17.83 13.47 -0.03
N PRO A 120 18.32 14.32 0.92
CA PRO A 120 19.18 15.46 0.59
C PRO A 120 20.42 15.10 -0.21
N VAL A 121 20.87 13.84 -0.11
CA VAL A 121 22.07 13.36 -0.78
C VAL A 121 21.74 12.55 -2.03
N LEU A 122 20.77 11.65 -1.93
CA LEU A 122 20.34 10.81 -3.05
C LEU A 122 19.79 11.65 -4.21
N ALA A 123 19.06 12.72 -3.91
CA ALA A 123 18.49 13.60 -4.95
C ALA A 123 19.52 14.40 -5.76
N ARG A 124 20.82 14.31 -5.41
CA ARG A 124 21.91 15.10 -6.04
C ARG A 124 22.96 14.24 -6.75
N VAL A 125 22.87 12.91 -6.68
CA VAL A 125 23.72 12.03 -7.49
C VAL A 125 23.15 11.86 -8.89
N PRO A 126 23.96 11.42 -9.89
CA PRO A 126 23.43 11.05 -11.20
C PRO A 126 22.28 10.05 -11.07
N GLY A 127 21.19 10.31 -11.78
CA GLY A 127 19.95 9.53 -11.64
C GLY A 127 19.17 9.80 -10.34
N GLY A 128 19.32 10.96 -9.71
CA GLY A 128 18.73 11.25 -8.39
C GLY A 128 17.25 10.90 -8.22
N ALA A 129 16.41 11.05 -9.26
CA ALA A 129 15.01 10.65 -9.21
C ALA A 129 14.81 9.13 -9.00
N PHE A 130 15.65 8.30 -9.66
CA PHE A 130 15.68 6.85 -9.45
C PHE A 130 15.98 6.52 -7.97
N TRP A 131 17.01 7.15 -7.41
CA TRP A 131 17.41 6.89 -6.02
C TRP A 131 16.37 7.37 -5.01
N VAL A 132 15.66 8.46 -5.29
CA VAL A 132 14.51 8.91 -4.48
C VAL A 132 13.40 7.85 -4.52
N GLY A 133 13.07 7.33 -5.71
CA GLY A 133 12.09 6.26 -5.86
C GLY A 133 12.48 4.98 -5.11
N ALA A 134 13.72 4.53 -5.27
CA ALA A 134 14.24 3.36 -4.58
C ALA A 134 14.25 3.55 -3.05
N ALA A 135 14.62 4.74 -2.56
CA ALA A 135 14.58 5.05 -1.13
C ALA A 135 13.16 5.07 -0.55
N TRP A 136 12.17 5.48 -1.35
CA TRP A 136 10.76 5.40 -0.96
C TRP A 136 10.30 3.95 -0.83
N VAL A 137 10.64 3.09 -1.79
CA VAL A 137 10.38 1.65 -1.71
C VAL A 137 11.05 1.03 -0.49
N LEU A 138 12.31 1.36 -0.20
CA LEU A 138 13.00 0.90 1.02
C LEU A 138 12.28 1.34 2.30
N GLN A 139 11.79 2.57 2.35
CA GLN A 139 11.02 3.07 3.50
C GLN A 139 9.75 2.25 3.70
N GLU A 140 8.97 2.04 2.65
CA GLU A 140 7.74 1.23 2.68
C GLU A 140 8.06 -0.23 3.04
N PHE A 141 9.05 -0.85 2.39
CA PHE A 141 9.54 -2.21 2.68
C PHE A 141 9.78 -2.44 4.18
N LEU A 142 10.41 -1.49 4.85
CA LEU A 142 10.69 -1.56 6.29
C LEU A 142 9.44 -1.35 7.14
N ARG A 143 8.61 -0.33 6.81
CA ARG A 143 7.39 -0.01 7.56
C ARG A 143 6.33 -1.09 7.43
N ASP A 144 6.27 -1.77 6.30
CA ASP A 144 5.35 -2.85 6.00
C ASP A 144 5.71 -4.15 6.72
N ARG A 145 6.85 -4.21 7.43
CA ARG A 145 7.34 -5.42 8.14
C ARG A 145 7.73 -5.19 9.60
N LEU A 146 8.03 -3.95 9.99
CA LEU A 146 8.56 -3.64 11.32
C LEU A 146 7.73 -2.56 12.05
N PRO A 147 7.52 -2.70 13.37
CA PRO A 147 7.56 -3.94 14.16
C PRO A 147 6.27 -4.77 13.99
N PHE A 148 6.22 -5.97 14.58
CA PHE A 148 5.00 -6.81 14.70
C PHE A 148 4.30 -7.17 13.39
N GLY A 149 5.04 -7.32 12.31
CA GLY A 149 4.46 -7.58 10.98
C GLY A 149 4.18 -6.32 10.17
N GLY A 150 4.39 -5.12 10.75
CA GLY A 150 4.36 -3.84 10.06
C GLY A 150 2.98 -3.23 9.88
N PHE A 151 2.94 -2.12 9.14
CA PHE A 151 1.71 -1.39 8.84
C PHE A 151 1.76 -0.77 7.44
N PRO A 152 1.24 -1.45 6.40
CA PRO A 152 1.37 -1.04 4.99
C PRO A 152 0.41 0.07 4.52
N TRP A 153 -0.31 0.70 5.43
CA TRP A 153 -1.25 1.77 5.08
C TRP A 153 -0.53 3.04 4.61
N GLY A 154 -1.10 3.75 3.64
CA GLY A 154 -0.48 4.98 3.13
C GLY A 154 0.70 4.78 2.19
N ARG A 155 0.94 3.56 1.68
CA ARG A 155 1.86 3.35 0.55
C ARG A 155 1.41 4.13 -0.68
N LEU A 156 2.35 4.72 -1.40
CA LEU A 156 2.02 5.52 -2.60
C LEU A 156 1.24 4.70 -3.62
N ALA A 157 1.57 3.41 -3.77
CA ALA A 157 0.88 2.49 -4.66
C ALA A 157 -0.65 2.48 -4.51
N PHE A 158 -1.15 2.49 -3.27
CA PHE A 158 -2.59 2.38 -2.99
C PHE A 158 -3.37 3.67 -3.30
N SER A 159 -2.69 4.81 -3.46
CA SER A 159 -3.31 6.04 -3.96
C SER A 159 -3.58 6.02 -5.47
N GLN A 160 -3.08 5.01 -6.19
CA GLN A 160 -3.07 4.98 -7.65
C GLN A 160 -4.13 4.06 -8.25
N ALA A 161 -5.05 3.50 -7.47
CA ALA A 161 -6.07 2.54 -7.94
C ALA A 161 -6.84 2.98 -9.20
N THR A 162 -7.07 4.28 -9.37
CA THR A 162 -7.78 4.86 -10.52
C THR A 162 -6.86 5.56 -11.53
N SER A 163 -5.55 5.58 -11.28
CA SER A 163 -4.59 6.31 -12.12
C SER A 163 -3.99 5.43 -13.22
N PRO A 164 -3.42 6.04 -14.28
CA PRO A 164 -2.63 5.29 -15.27
C PRO A 164 -1.42 4.57 -14.70
N LEU A 165 -0.90 4.98 -13.53
CA LEU A 165 0.26 4.35 -12.89
C LEU A 165 -0.07 2.99 -12.28
N ARG A 166 -1.35 2.66 -12.07
CA ARG A 166 -1.76 1.34 -11.54
C ARG A 166 -1.24 0.18 -12.38
N TRP A 167 -1.06 0.38 -13.68
CA TRP A 167 -0.65 -0.68 -14.61
C TRP A 167 0.79 -1.17 -14.36
N PHE A 168 1.61 -0.38 -13.67
CA PHE A 168 2.90 -0.87 -13.16
C PHE A 168 2.73 -2.00 -12.13
N ALA A 169 1.57 -2.13 -11.49
CA ALA A 169 1.28 -3.23 -10.58
C ALA A 169 1.27 -4.58 -11.30
N ALA A 170 0.81 -4.64 -12.56
CA ALA A 170 0.85 -5.87 -13.35
C ALA A 170 2.28 -6.29 -13.74
N LEU A 171 3.25 -5.37 -13.65
CA LEU A 171 4.66 -5.61 -13.99
C LEU A 171 5.51 -6.00 -12.78
N GLY A 172 5.33 -5.32 -11.65
CA GLY A 172 6.18 -5.51 -10.47
C GLY A 172 5.49 -5.23 -9.15
N GLY A 173 4.16 -5.38 -9.11
CA GLY A 173 3.34 -5.21 -7.92
C GLY A 173 3.30 -3.78 -7.39
N ALA A 174 2.72 -3.63 -6.20
CA ALA A 174 2.65 -2.35 -5.49
C ALA A 174 4.02 -1.62 -5.36
N PRO A 175 5.16 -2.30 -5.07
CA PRO A 175 6.46 -1.64 -4.97
C PRO A 175 6.87 -0.88 -6.24
N LEU A 176 6.58 -1.43 -7.42
CA LEU A 176 6.90 -0.76 -8.68
C LEU A 176 6.01 0.46 -8.94
N VAL A 177 4.74 0.42 -8.48
CA VAL A 177 3.85 1.60 -8.52
C VAL A 177 4.38 2.70 -7.60
N THR A 178 4.74 2.36 -6.36
CA THR A 178 5.38 3.31 -5.43
C THR A 178 6.61 3.94 -6.07
N PHE A 179 7.48 3.11 -6.66
CA PHE A 179 8.67 3.58 -7.34
C PHE A 179 8.34 4.56 -8.47
N ALA A 180 7.39 4.23 -9.35
CA ALA A 180 6.98 5.07 -10.46
C ALA A 180 6.43 6.44 -10.00
N VAL A 181 5.57 6.45 -8.98
CA VAL A 181 5.02 7.68 -8.38
C VAL A 181 6.15 8.53 -7.81
N ALA A 182 7.05 7.92 -7.04
CA ALA A 182 8.13 8.64 -6.38
C ALA A 182 9.17 9.20 -7.38
N VAL A 183 9.48 8.46 -8.45
CA VAL A 183 10.33 8.92 -9.55
C VAL A 183 9.70 10.11 -10.28
N ALA A 184 8.39 10.05 -10.59
CA ALA A 184 7.68 11.14 -11.24
C ALA A 184 7.64 12.40 -10.34
N GLY A 185 7.36 12.25 -9.05
CA GLY A 185 7.40 13.34 -8.07
C GLY A 185 8.81 13.94 -7.89
N ALA A 186 9.85 13.10 -7.86
CA ALA A 186 11.24 13.57 -7.82
C ALA A 186 11.66 14.29 -9.12
N GLY A 187 11.14 13.84 -10.27
CA GLY A 187 11.26 14.54 -11.55
C GLY A 187 10.65 15.93 -11.51
N LEU A 188 9.43 16.05 -10.98
CA LEU A 188 8.75 17.32 -10.77
C LEU A 188 9.55 18.24 -9.84
N ALA A 189 10.04 17.75 -8.70
CA ALA A 189 10.93 18.53 -7.83
C ALA A 189 12.21 18.98 -8.53
N SER A 190 12.76 18.17 -9.44
CA SER A 190 13.95 18.52 -10.22
C SER A 190 13.65 19.61 -11.25
N ALA A 191 12.51 19.54 -11.93
CA ALA A 191 12.05 20.58 -12.85
C ALA A 191 11.84 21.92 -12.12
N LEU A 192 11.17 21.91 -10.97
CA LEU A 192 10.91 23.09 -10.15
C LEU A 192 12.21 23.74 -9.64
N ARG A 193 13.21 22.93 -9.27
CA ARG A 193 14.56 23.43 -8.91
C ARG A 193 15.28 24.07 -10.09
N ALA A 194 15.23 23.45 -11.27
CA ALA A 194 15.91 23.97 -12.46
C ALA A 194 15.25 25.24 -13.01
N ALA A 195 13.94 25.40 -12.80
CA ALA A 195 13.19 26.59 -13.16
C ALA A 195 13.57 27.82 -12.31
N TRP A 196 14.32 27.63 -11.21
CA TRP A 196 14.76 28.69 -10.31
C TRP A 196 16.31 28.81 -10.30
N PRO A 197 16.97 29.69 -11.10
CA PRO A 197 16.47 30.84 -11.84
C PRO A 197 16.56 30.65 -13.38
N TRP A 198 15.58 29.96 -13.98
CA TRP A 198 15.39 29.89 -15.44
C TRP A 198 16.54 29.23 -16.23
N ARG A 199 17.03 28.05 -15.80
CA ARG A 199 18.00 27.28 -16.58
C ARG A 199 17.31 26.19 -17.42
N SER A 200 17.40 26.33 -18.73
CA SER A 200 16.53 25.67 -19.73
C SER A 200 16.69 24.15 -19.87
N ARG A 201 17.84 23.53 -19.55
CA ARG A 201 18.05 22.09 -19.80
C ARG A 201 17.56 21.16 -18.68
N GLY A 202 17.60 21.60 -17.43
CA GLY A 202 17.14 20.78 -16.28
C GLY A 202 15.61 20.71 -16.15
N VAL A 203 14.92 21.75 -16.64
CA VAL A 203 13.45 21.83 -16.63
C VAL A 203 12.85 20.80 -17.58
N ILE A 204 13.38 20.68 -18.79
CA ILE A 204 12.87 19.75 -19.82
C ILE A 204 12.99 18.31 -19.35
N ALA A 205 14.14 17.89 -18.80
CA ALA A 205 14.34 16.53 -18.34
C ALA A 205 13.44 16.17 -17.14
N GLY A 206 13.26 17.09 -16.19
CA GLY A 206 12.38 16.86 -15.04
C GLY A 206 10.89 16.83 -15.41
N ALA A 207 10.46 17.74 -16.30
CA ALA A 207 9.09 17.77 -16.83
C ALA A 207 8.79 16.55 -17.71
N ALA A 208 9.76 16.14 -18.52
CA ALA A 208 9.67 14.92 -19.32
C ALA A 208 9.46 13.71 -18.41
N LEU A 209 10.18 13.58 -17.28
CA LEU A 209 9.97 12.45 -16.36
C LEU A 209 8.59 12.49 -15.68
N ALA A 210 8.15 13.67 -15.23
CA ALA A 210 6.84 13.84 -14.60
C ALA A 210 5.66 13.51 -15.53
N LEU A 211 5.83 13.71 -16.84
CA LEU A 211 4.81 13.41 -17.86
C LEU A 211 4.98 12.01 -18.50
N ALA A 212 6.21 11.56 -18.73
CA ALA A 212 6.52 10.31 -19.41
C ALA A 212 6.21 9.09 -18.54
N VAL A 213 6.37 9.15 -17.22
CA VAL A 213 6.05 7.99 -16.36
C VAL A 213 4.54 7.70 -16.36
N PRO A 214 3.63 8.67 -16.17
CA PRO A 214 2.20 8.45 -16.37
C PRO A 214 1.84 8.01 -17.79
N ALA A 215 2.46 8.62 -18.81
CA ALA A 215 2.22 8.24 -20.21
C ALA A 215 2.66 6.78 -20.48
N LEU A 216 3.80 6.35 -19.93
CA LEU A 216 4.27 4.97 -20.02
C LEU A 216 3.30 4.01 -19.31
N GLY A 217 2.78 4.39 -18.14
CA GLY A 217 1.73 3.62 -17.46
C GLY A 217 0.49 3.43 -18.34
N ALA A 218 0.04 4.49 -19.02
CA ALA A 218 -1.06 4.41 -19.99
C ALA A 218 -0.73 3.54 -21.22
N LEU A 219 0.53 3.57 -21.71
CA LEU A 219 0.97 2.73 -22.82
C LEU A 219 1.08 1.25 -22.42
N VAL A 220 1.51 0.95 -21.20
CA VAL A 220 1.56 -0.41 -20.64
C VAL A 220 0.15 -0.99 -20.48
N ALA A 221 -0.85 -0.14 -20.23
CA ALA A 221 -2.26 -0.54 -20.21
C ALA A 221 -2.74 -1.19 -21.51
N TRP A 222 -2.13 -0.83 -22.66
CA TRP A 222 -2.57 -1.28 -23.97
C TRP A 222 -2.30 -2.78 -24.23
N PRO A 223 -1.06 -3.31 -24.06
CA PRO A 223 -0.80 -4.74 -24.23
C PRO A 223 -1.16 -5.59 -23.01
N LEU A 224 -1.20 -5.00 -21.79
CA LEU A 224 -1.53 -5.72 -20.55
C LEU A 224 -2.99 -5.56 -20.11
N GLY A 225 -3.78 -4.79 -20.86
CA GLY A 225 -5.22 -4.70 -20.68
C GLY A 225 -5.84 -6.10 -20.75
N PRO A 226 -6.86 -6.40 -19.94
CA PRO A 226 -7.33 -7.77 -19.76
C PRO A 226 -7.94 -8.32 -21.05
N ALA A 227 -7.13 -9.02 -21.85
CA ALA A 227 -7.65 -10.01 -22.77
C ALA A 227 -8.26 -11.14 -21.93
N PRO A 228 -9.49 -11.59 -22.22
CA PRO A 228 -10.04 -12.80 -21.60
C PRO A 228 -9.07 -13.97 -21.77
N ASP A 229 -9.10 -14.93 -20.84
CA ASP A 229 -8.49 -16.23 -21.11
C ASP A 229 -9.10 -16.81 -22.39
N ARG A 230 -8.34 -17.58 -23.16
CA ARG A 230 -8.73 -18.02 -24.53
C ARG A 230 -10.05 -18.80 -24.57
N ASP A 231 -10.46 -19.36 -23.44
CA ASP A 231 -11.70 -20.12 -23.25
C ASP A 231 -12.89 -19.24 -22.83
N GLY A 232 -12.67 -17.99 -22.41
CA GLY A 232 -13.71 -17.04 -22.05
C GLY A 232 -14.58 -17.45 -20.85
N ARG A 233 -14.06 -18.34 -19.99
CA ARG A 233 -14.84 -18.91 -18.87
C ARG A 233 -15.25 -17.84 -17.86
N THR A 234 -16.50 -17.89 -17.44
CA THR A 234 -17.09 -17.01 -16.44
C THR A 234 -17.79 -17.79 -15.33
N GLU A 235 -17.94 -17.16 -14.18
CA GLU A 235 -18.71 -17.69 -13.03
C GLU A 235 -19.67 -16.63 -12.55
N ARG A 236 -20.88 -17.03 -12.14
CA ARG A 236 -21.82 -16.15 -11.47
C ARG A 236 -21.57 -16.21 -9.98
N ILE A 237 -21.25 -15.06 -9.41
CA ILE A 237 -21.02 -14.93 -7.98
C ILE A 237 -22.16 -14.15 -7.33
N ALA A 238 -22.48 -14.51 -6.09
CA ALA A 238 -23.29 -13.69 -5.20
C ALA A 238 -22.46 -13.22 -4.01
N VAL A 239 -22.50 -11.94 -3.68
CA VAL A 239 -21.90 -11.39 -2.45
C VAL A 239 -23.01 -11.02 -1.50
N ILE A 240 -23.01 -11.60 -0.30
CA ILE A 240 -24.04 -11.36 0.71
C ILE A 240 -23.48 -10.44 1.78
N GLN A 241 -24.05 -9.24 1.89
CA GLN A 241 -23.76 -8.29 2.95
C GLN A 241 -24.91 -8.32 3.95
N GLY A 242 -24.67 -8.83 5.16
CA GLY A 242 -25.70 -8.95 6.19
C GLY A 242 -26.14 -7.61 6.79
N GLY A 243 -25.24 -6.62 6.83
CA GLY A 243 -25.46 -5.35 7.53
C GLY A 243 -25.51 -5.51 9.05
N LEU A 244 -25.31 -4.41 9.79
CA LEU A 244 -25.54 -4.32 11.22
C LEU A 244 -25.93 -2.88 11.57
N PRO A 245 -27.08 -2.64 12.23
CA PRO A 245 -27.57 -1.28 12.46
C PRO A 245 -26.77 -0.46 13.51
N ASP A 246 -25.98 -1.09 14.38
CA ASP A 246 -25.26 -0.40 15.47
C ASP A 246 -23.73 -0.35 15.28
N ARG A 247 -23.12 0.70 15.86
CA ARG A 247 -21.73 1.12 15.70
C ARG A 247 -20.83 0.60 16.84
N GLY A 248 -19.61 0.16 16.55
CA GLY A 248 -18.52 0.02 17.53
C GLY A 248 -18.07 -1.40 17.89
N LEU A 249 -17.14 -1.52 18.84
CA LEU A 249 -16.40 -2.74 19.21
C LEU A 249 -17.26 -3.86 19.84
N GLN A 250 -18.47 -3.54 20.28
CA GLN A 250 -19.41 -4.48 20.94
C GLN A 250 -20.13 -5.44 19.97
N PHE A 251 -19.80 -5.44 18.68
CA PHE A 251 -20.38 -6.39 17.72
C PHE A 251 -20.07 -7.86 18.09
N GLN A 252 -18.98 -8.10 18.82
CA GLN A 252 -18.60 -9.44 19.32
C GLN A 252 -19.68 -10.03 20.26
N ASP A 253 -20.37 -9.19 21.03
CA ASP A 253 -21.46 -9.61 21.94
C ASP A 253 -22.76 -9.94 21.18
N ARG A 254 -22.78 -9.72 19.86
CA ARG A 254 -23.93 -9.93 18.97
C ARG A 254 -23.65 -10.98 17.91
N ALA A 255 -22.72 -11.88 18.19
CA ALA A 255 -22.27 -12.92 17.28
C ALA A 255 -23.42 -13.64 16.56
N ARG A 256 -24.52 -13.91 17.28
CA ARG A 256 -25.71 -14.55 16.72
C ARG A 256 -26.46 -13.67 15.72
N GLN A 257 -26.60 -12.37 16.00
CA GLN A 257 -27.31 -11.44 15.11
C GLN A 257 -26.59 -11.31 13.76
N VAL A 258 -25.25 -11.27 13.77
CA VAL A 258 -24.46 -11.21 12.53
C VAL A 258 -24.76 -12.42 11.64
N LEU A 259 -24.72 -13.62 12.23
CA LEU A 259 -25.06 -14.86 11.53
C LEU A 259 -26.49 -14.82 10.99
N ASP A 260 -27.47 -14.49 11.84
CA ASP A 260 -28.87 -14.45 11.45
C ASP A 260 -29.12 -13.45 10.29
N ASN A 261 -28.39 -12.33 10.25
CA ASN A 261 -28.50 -11.36 9.16
C ASN A 261 -28.04 -11.95 7.81
N HIS A 262 -26.88 -12.62 7.78
CA HIS A 262 -26.36 -13.26 6.57
C HIS A 262 -27.22 -14.42 6.11
N VAL A 263 -27.73 -15.23 7.05
CA VAL A 263 -28.70 -16.30 6.76
C VAL A 263 -29.97 -15.71 6.15
N ARG A 264 -30.55 -14.66 6.74
CA ARG A 264 -31.77 -14.02 6.21
C ARG A 264 -31.57 -13.46 4.79
N GLN A 265 -30.45 -12.81 4.51
CA GLN A 265 -30.14 -12.30 3.17
C GLN A 265 -29.94 -13.44 2.16
N THR A 266 -29.25 -14.51 2.55
CA THR A 266 -29.05 -15.69 1.70
C THR A 266 -30.37 -16.40 1.39
N LEU A 267 -31.27 -16.52 2.36
CA LEU A 267 -32.61 -17.06 2.15
C LEU A 267 -33.48 -16.15 1.28
N ALA A 268 -33.28 -14.83 1.36
CA ALA A 268 -33.95 -13.90 0.45
C ALA A 268 -33.46 -14.09 -1.00
N LEU A 269 -32.15 -14.28 -1.20
CA LEU A 269 -31.60 -14.64 -2.51
C LEU A 269 -32.18 -15.97 -3.01
N ALA A 270 -32.24 -17.00 -2.17
CA ALA A 270 -32.83 -18.30 -2.51
C ALA A 270 -34.29 -18.15 -3.02
N ARG A 271 -35.13 -17.39 -2.32
CA ARG A 271 -36.52 -17.12 -2.75
C ARG A 271 -36.59 -16.46 -4.13
N ARG A 272 -35.69 -15.51 -4.42
CA ARG A 272 -35.63 -14.83 -5.72
C ARG A 272 -35.18 -15.77 -6.84
N ILE A 273 -34.30 -16.73 -6.54
CA ILE A 273 -33.90 -17.80 -7.47
C ILE A 273 -35.09 -18.71 -7.76
N ASP A 274 -35.79 -19.17 -6.71
CA ASP A 274 -36.95 -20.07 -6.86
C ASP A 274 -38.11 -19.40 -7.61
N ALA A 275 -38.30 -18.09 -7.42
CA ALA A 275 -39.26 -17.28 -8.17
C ALA A 275 -38.84 -16.99 -9.63
N GLY A 276 -37.63 -17.37 -10.04
CA GLY A 276 -37.09 -17.12 -11.38
C GLY A 276 -36.70 -15.65 -11.64
N GLU A 277 -36.63 -14.81 -10.60
CA GLU A 277 -36.26 -13.40 -10.73
C GLU A 277 -34.77 -13.21 -11.04
N VAL A 278 -33.93 -14.13 -10.55
CA VAL A 278 -32.48 -14.13 -10.76
C VAL A 278 -31.97 -15.54 -11.04
N ALA A 279 -30.91 -15.63 -11.84
CA ALA A 279 -30.22 -16.90 -12.06
C ALA A 279 -29.50 -17.35 -10.79
N ARG A 280 -29.44 -18.68 -10.58
CA ARG A 280 -28.67 -19.26 -9.47
C ARG A 280 -27.18 -18.93 -9.63
N PRO A 281 -26.50 -18.40 -8.60
CA PRO A 281 -25.06 -18.19 -8.62
C PRO A 281 -24.34 -19.54 -8.55
N ASP A 282 -23.14 -19.61 -9.11
CA ASP A 282 -22.28 -20.78 -9.04
C ASP A 282 -21.50 -20.80 -7.69
N LEU A 283 -21.33 -19.62 -7.07
CA LEU A 283 -20.67 -19.44 -5.77
C LEU A 283 -21.30 -18.26 -5.00
N VAL A 284 -21.48 -18.42 -3.68
CA VAL A 284 -21.90 -17.34 -2.78
C VAL A 284 -20.76 -17.01 -1.80
N LEU A 285 -20.57 -15.72 -1.53
CA LEU A 285 -19.48 -15.21 -0.71
C LEU A 285 -20.06 -14.44 0.47
N TRP A 286 -19.76 -14.92 1.67
CA TRP A 286 -20.04 -14.20 2.91
C TRP A 286 -18.76 -13.49 3.39
N PRO A 287 -18.89 -12.37 4.12
CA PRO A 287 -17.77 -11.61 4.66
C PRO A 287 -17.09 -12.30 5.84
N GLU A 288 -15.98 -11.69 6.27
CA GLU A 288 -15.26 -12.05 7.50
C GLU A 288 -16.22 -11.96 8.69
N ASN A 289 -16.10 -12.91 9.63
CA ASN A 289 -16.91 -12.94 10.83
C ASN A 289 -18.43 -12.91 10.57
N SER A 290 -18.88 -13.41 9.42
CA SER A 290 -20.31 -13.62 9.15
C SER A 290 -20.93 -14.65 10.10
N SER A 291 -20.10 -15.54 10.68
CA SER A 291 -20.39 -16.28 11.90
C SER A 291 -19.32 -16.02 12.97
N ASP A 292 -19.62 -15.18 13.96
CA ASP A 292 -18.77 -15.02 15.15
C ASP A 292 -18.90 -16.18 16.16
N ILE A 293 -19.65 -17.23 15.80
CA ILE A 293 -19.82 -18.48 16.56
C ILE A 293 -19.15 -19.61 15.79
N ASP A 294 -18.37 -20.44 16.48
CA ASP A 294 -17.72 -21.62 15.89
C ASP A 294 -18.78 -22.66 15.46
N PRO A 295 -19.03 -22.84 14.16
CA PRO A 295 -20.09 -23.73 13.69
C PRO A 295 -19.73 -25.21 13.87
N TYR A 296 -18.47 -25.56 14.15
CA TYR A 296 -18.11 -26.94 14.47
C TYR A 296 -18.44 -27.32 15.91
N ARG A 297 -18.70 -26.32 16.77
CA ARG A 297 -18.98 -26.51 18.20
C ARG A 297 -20.40 -26.12 18.59
N ASP A 298 -21.04 -25.26 17.82
CA ASP A 298 -22.42 -24.84 18.03
C ASP A 298 -23.34 -25.44 16.95
N ALA A 299 -24.18 -26.40 17.37
CA ALA A 299 -25.10 -27.10 16.47
C ALA A 299 -26.18 -26.17 15.87
N ALA A 300 -26.56 -25.11 16.57
CA ALA A 300 -27.54 -24.15 16.07
C ALA A 300 -26.94 -23.21 15.02
N ALA A 301 -25.67 -22.81 15.18
CA ALA A 301 -24.94 -22.07 14.14
C ALA A 301 -24.72 -22.95 12.91
N TYR A 302 -24.29 -24.20 13.10
CA TYR A 302 -24.16 -25.18 12.02
C TYR A 302 -25.46 -25.31 11.23
N ALA A 303 -26.58 -25.58 11.91
CA ALA A 303 -27.87 -25.83 11.27
C ALA A 303 -28.37 -24.62 10.47
N GLU A 304 -28.16 -23.40 10.98
CA GLU A 304 -28.56 -22.18 10.26
C GLU A 304 -27.72 -21.92 9.00
N ILE A 305 -26.41 -22.12 9.09
CA ILE A 305 -25.51 -22.01 7.93
C ILE A 305 -25.91 -23.06 6.90
N ASP A 306 -26.01 -24.32 7.30
CA ASP A 306 -26.37 -25.44 6.43
C ASP A 306 -27.73 -25.24 5.76
N ARG A 307 -28.71 -24.70 6.49
CA ARG A 307 -30.03 -24.30 5.95
C ARG A 307 -29.92 -23.25 4.85
N ALA A 308 -29.13 -22.19 5.07
CA ALA A 308 -28.92 -21.15 4.06
C ALA A 308 -28.19 -21.68 2.82
N VAL A 309 -27.13 -22.48 3.01
CA VAL A 309 -26.36 -23.08 1.90
C VAL A 309 -27.24 -24.02 1.07
N LYS A 310 -28.03 -24.89 1.72
CA LYS A 310 -28.96 -25.80 1.03
C LYS A 310 -30.05 -25.05 0.28
N ALA A 311 -30.60 -23.98 0.86
CA ALA A 311 -31.64 -23.18 0.23
C ALA A 311 -31.15 -22.46 -1.03
N VAL A 312 -29.95 -21.87 -1.01
CA VAL A 312 -29.40 -21.21 -2.21
C VAL A 312 -28.91 -22.23 -3.26
N GLY A 313 -28.60 -23.46 -2.82
CA GLY A 313 -28.26 -24.57 -3.71
C GLY A 313 -26.92 -24.40 -4.43
N ALA A 314 -26.00 -23.64 -3.85
CA ALA A 314 -24.66 -23.36 -4.37
C ALA A 314 -23.64 -23.37 -3.21
N PRO A 315 -22.35 -23.69 -3.45
CA PRO A 315 -21.31 -23.55 -2.45
C PRO A 315 -21.23 -22.13 -1.89
N VAL A 316 -21.00 -22.01 -0.57
CA VAL A 316 -20.88 -20.72 0.13
C VAL A 316 -19.53 -20.64 0.83
N LEU A 317 -18.75 -19.59 0.58
CA LEU A 317 -17.58 -19.26 1.40
C LEU A 317 -18.06 -18.50 2.65
N VAL A 318 -18.00 -19.16 3.81
CA VAL A 318 -18.49 -18.65 5.10
C VAL A 318 -17.32 -18.15 5.93
N GLY A 319 -17.32 -16.88 6.33
CA GLY A 319 -16.33 -16.33 7.27
C GLY A 319 -16.74 -16.63 8.71
N ALA A 320 -15.89 -17.30 9.48
CA ALA A 320 -16.18 -17.75 10.83
C ALA A 320 -15.04 -17.53 11.82
N ILE A 321 -15.38 -17.30 13.09
CA ILE A 321 -14.44 -17.40 14.21
C ILE A 321 -14.47 -18.82 14.78
N LEU A 322 -13.31 -19.46 14.82
CA LEU A 322 -13.11 -20.83 15.30
C LEU A 322 -12.33 -20.85 16.61
N GLN A 323 -12.53 -21.87 17.43
CA GLN A 323 -11.67 -22.10 18.58
C GLN A 323 -10.22 -22.38 18.14
N GLY A 324 -9.26 -21.75 18.81
CA GLY A 324 -7.83 -22.03 18.66
C GLY A 324 -7.36 -23.27 19.46
N PRO A 325 -6.04 -23.48 19.54
CA PRO A 325 -5.43 -24.60 20.27
C PRO A 325 -5.67 -24.60 21.80
N GLY A 326 -6.16 -23.49 22.35
CA GLY A 326 -6.43 -23.30 23.78
C GLY A 326 -7.67 -22.42 24.02
N ALA A 327 -8.12 -22.34 25.28
CA ALA A 327 -9.32 -21.57 25.67
C ALA A 327 -9.15 -20.05 25.52
N ASP A 328 -7.92 -19.58 25.54
CA ASP A 328 -7.45 -18.20 25.36
C ASP A 328 -7.09 -17.87 23.90
N HIS A 329 -7.33 -18.80 22.97
CA HIS A 329 -6.96 -18.64 21.57
C HIS A 329 -8.15 -18.85 20.64
N ARG A 330 -8.17 -18.08 19.55
CA ARG A 330 -9.15 -18.19 18.46
C ARG A 330 -8.49 -18.12 17.09
N ARG A 331 -9.24 -18.45 16.05
CA ARG A 331 -8.82 -18.35 14.65
C ARG A 331 -9.90 -17.68 13.85
N ASN A 332 -9.52 -16.88 12.87
CA ASN A 332 -10.43 -16.31 11.89
C ASN A 332 -10.26 -17.08 10.58
N ALA A 333 -11.36 -17.60 10.04
CA ALA A 333 -11.31 -18.56 8.96
C ALA A 333 -12.40 -18.35 7.91
N GLY A 334 -12.07 -18.60 6.64
CA GLY A 334 -13.03 -18.81 5.56
C GLY A 334 -13.25 -20.30 5.37
N ILE A 335 -14.50 -20.76 5.42
CA ILE A 335 -14.90 -22.17 5.27
C ILE A 335 -15.72 -22.30 3.98
N LEU A 336 -15.25 -23.10 3.04
CA LEU A 336 -16.03 -23.42 1.86
C LEU A 336 -17.07 -24.50 2.20
N TRP A 337 -18.33 -24.12 2.22
CA TRP A 337 -19.45 -24.95 2.62
C TRP A 337 -20.24 -25.44 1.40
N SER A 338 -20.37 -26.75 1.28
CA SER A 338 -21.09 -27.41 0.18
C SER A 338 -22.57 -27.64 0.55
N PRO A 339 -23.52 -27.42 -0.38
CA PRO A 339 -24.93 -27.73 -0.15
C PRO A 339 -25.21 -29.23 0.03
N THR A 340 -24.30 -30.10 -0.41
CA THR A 340 -24.48 -31.56 -0.35
C THR A 340 -23.68 -32.19 0.78
N THR A 341 -22.42 -31.77 0.97
CA THR A 341 -21.48 -32.43 1.89
C THR A 341 -21.20 -31.64 3.17
N GLY A 342 -21.72 -30.41 3.30
CA GLY A 342 -21.47 -29.55 4.46
C GLY A 342 -20.11 -28.82 4.39
N PRO A 343 -19.51 -28.45 5.53
CA PRO A 343 -18.25 -27.69 5.57
C PRO A 343 -17.08 -28.51 4.99
N GLY A 344 -16.28 -27.87 4.14
CA GLY A 344 -15.15 -28.48 3.43
C GLY A 344 -13.82 -27.77 3.68
N ALA A 345 -13.11 -27.44 2.59
CA ALA A 345 -11.82 -26.77 2.66
C ALA A 345 -11.94 -25.43 3.41
N ARG A 346 -10.89 -25.07 4.16
CA ARG A 346 -10.87 -23.83 4.93
C ARG A 346 -9.52 -23.11 4.86
N TYR A 347 -9.57 -21.80 4.96
CA TYR A 347 -8.44 -20.90 5.05
C TYR A 347 -8.45 -20.29 6.45
N GLU A 348 -7.29 -20.16 7.08
CA GLU A 348 -7.14 -19.50 8.38
C GLU A 348 -6.27 -18.28 8.18
N LYS A 349 -6.72 -17.11 8.68
CA LYS A 349 -6.03 -15.83 8.60
C LYS A 349 -4.59 -15.95 9.07
N ARG A 350 -3.64 -15.60 8.21
CA ARG A 350 -2.19 -15.74 8.39
C ARG A 350 -1.55 -14.52 9.03
N HIS A 351 -2.18 -13.36 8.88
CA HIS A 351 -1.68 -12.12 9.47
C HIS A 351 -2.75 -11.46 10.37
N PRO A 352 -2.87 -11.91 11.63
CA PRO A 352 -3.66 -11.22 12.63
C PRO A 352 -3.17 -9.79 12.86
N VAL A 353 -4.09 -8.86 13.10
CA VAL A 353 -3.80 -7.44 13.29
C VAL A 353 -3.24 -7.19 14.70
N PRO A 354 -2.03 -6.62 14.83
CA PRO A 354 -1.45 -6.29 16.14
C PRO A 354 -2.31 -5.28 16.90
N PHE A 355 -2.44 -5.49 18.21
CA PHE A 355 -3.24 -4.69 19.14
C PHE A 355 -4.76 -4.71 18.93
N ALA A 356 -5.26 -5.45 17.93
CA ALA A 356 -6.69 -5.61 17.68
C ALA A 356 -7.13 -7.08 17.73
N GLU A 357 -6.37 -7.99 17.12
CA GLU A 357 -6.67 -9.42 17.09
C GLU A 357 -5.76 -10.23 18.02
N TYR A 358 -4.59 -9.69 18.32
CA TYR A 358 -3.71 -10.18 19.38
C TYR A 358 -2.98 -9.00 20.04
N ILE A 359 -2.50 -9.16 21.29
CA ILE A 359 -1.83 -8.06 22.00
C ILE A 359 -0.31 -8.32 22.16
N PRO A 360 0.55 -7.76 21.29
CA PRO A 360 1.98 -7.73 21.54
C PRO A 360 2.31 -6.94 22.82
N LEU A 361 3.31 -7.40 23.57
CA LEU A 361 3.79 -6.71 24.78
C LEU A 361 2.64 -6.37 25.76
N ARG A 362 1.72 -7.32 25.97
CA ARG A 362 0.43 -7.14 26.69
C ARG A 362 0.49 -6.26 27.94
N GLY A 363 1.47 -6.49 28.83
CA GLY A 363 1.61 -5.67 30.05
C GLY A 363 1.83 -4.17 29.78
N ILE A 364 2.58 -3.82 28.75
CA ILE A 364 2.79 -2.42 28.34
C ILE A 364 1.53 -1.90 27.64
N ALA A 365 0.95 -2.68 26.72
CA ALA A 365 -0.23 -2.29 25.96
C ALA A 365 -1.43 -1.98 26.88
N GLU A 366 -1.69 -2.83 27.86
CA GLU A 366 -2.77 -2.67 28.84
C GLU A 366 -2.53 -1.52 29.83
N ALA A 367 -1.27 -1.13 30.05
CA ALA A 367 -0.92 0.05 30.85
C ALA A 367 -1.12 1.35 30.05
N VAL A 368 -0.95 1.30 28.72
CA VAL A 368 -1.12 2.46 27.82
C VAL A 368 -2.58 2.68 27.44
N SER A 369 -3.35 1.60 27.21
CA SER A 369 -4.77 1.66 26.89
C SER A 369 -5.54 0.53 27.57
N SER A 370 -6.62 0.88 28.28
CA SER A 370 -7.53 -0.11 28.87
C SER A 370 -8.22 -0.99 27.84
N ASP A 371 -8.38 -0.51 26.60
CA ASP A 371 -9.07 -1.25 25.52
C ASP A 371 -8.29 -2.50 25.09
N ALA A 372 -6.98 -2.55 25.35
CA ALA A 372 -6.19 -3.76 25.11
C ALA A 372 -6.68 -4.95 25.95
N LYS A 373 -7.32 -4.71 27.09
CA LYS A 373 -7.90 -5.75 27.95
C LYS A 373 -9.16 -6.37 27.36
N SER A 374 -9.80 -5.71 26.40
CA SER A 374 -10.98 -6.22 25.70
C SER A 374 -10.61 -7.38 24.75
N VAL A 375 -9.34 -7.51 24.38
CA VAL A 375 -8.84 -8.68 23.63
C VAL A 375 -8.47 -9.78 24.63
N THR A 376 -9.48 -10.58 24.96
CA THR A 376 -9.39 -11.69 25.93
C THR A 376 -8.85 -12.98 25.33
N GLN A 377 -9.02 -13.17 24.02
CA GLN A 377 -8.49 -14.31 23.28
C GLN A 377 -7.62 -13.84 22.12
N ASP A 378 -6.36 -14.27 22.10
CA ASP A 378 -5.42 -13.94 21.04
C ASP A 378 -5.72 -14.79 19.79
N MET A 379 -5.75 -14.13 18.64
CA MET A 379 -5.92 -14.80 17.36
C MET A 379 -4.60 -15.43 16.90
N VAL A 380 -4.63 -16.71 16.58
CA VAL A 380 -3.46 -17.47 16.10
C VAL A 380 -3.41 -17.45 14.59
N ALA A 381 -2.22 -17.13 14.04
CA ALA A 381 -1.96 -17.14 12.62
C ALA A 381 -2.11 -18.55 12.00
N GLY A 382 -2.76 -18.61 10.84
CA GLY A 382 -2.79 -19.78 9.96
C GLY A 382 -1.47 -19.97 9.20
N THR A 383 -1.31 -21.14 8.56
CA THR A 383 -0.06 -21.55 7.88
C THR A 383 -0.22 -21.89 6.40
N GLY A 384 -1.43 -21.77 5.84
CA GLY A 384 -1.73 -22.12 4.44
C GLY A 384 -1.20 -21.14 3.39
N ASP A 385 -1.46 -21.43 2.12
CA ASP A 385 -1.12 -20.56 0.98
C ASP A 385 -2.27 -19.61 0.57
N GLY A 386 -3.45 -19.76 1.17
CA GLY A 386 -4.65 -18.98 0.84
C GLY A 386 -5.53 -19.60 -0.24
N LEU A 387 -5.18 -20.78 -0.77
CA LEU A 387 -5.96 -21.45 -1.81
C LEU A 387 -7.05 -22.36 -1.22
N LEU A 388 -8.30 -22.15 -1.66
CA LEU A 388 -9.43 -23.02 -1.39
C LEU A 388 -9.85 -23.75 -2.66
N ARG A 389 -9.93 -25.08 -2.56
CA ARG A 389 -10.42 -25.98 -3.61
C ARG A 389 -11.72 -26.66 -3.15
N GLY A 390 -12.50 -27.17 -4.10
CA GLY A 390 -13.76 -27.87 -3.84
C GLY A 390 -15.03 -27.09 -4.21
N GLY A 391 -14.87 -25.87 -4.71
CA GLY A 391 -15.93 -25.08 -5.33
C GLY A 391 -15.86 -25.14 -6.86
N PRO A 392 -16.69 -24.35 -7.59
CA PRO A 392 -16.67 -24.33 -9.06
C PRO A 392 -15.32 -23.85 -9.62
N VAL A 393 -14.62 -22.98 -8.86
CA VAL A 393 -13.29 -22.47 -9.20
C VAL A 393 -12.38 -22.42 -7.97
N PRO A 394 -11.04 -22.54 -8.12
CA PRO A 394 -10.10 -22.33 -7.03
C PRO A 394 -10.11 -20.87 -6.57
N LEU A 395 -10.38 -20.65 -5.28
CA LEU A 395 -10.48 -19.33 -4.66
C LEU A 395 -9.20 -19.02 -3.91
N GLY A 396 -8.68 -17.81 -4.06
CA GLY A 396 -7.67 -17.27 -3.17
C GLY A 396 -8.36 -16.42 -2.12
N ASP A 397 -8.41 -16.89 -0.90
CA ASP A 397 -9.01 -16.18 0.22
C ASP A 397 -7.96 -15.35 0.96
N VAL A 398 -8.35 -14.14 1.31
CA VAL A 398 -7.51 -13.12 1.95
C VAL A 398 -8.41 -12.36 2.92
N ILE A 399 -8.09 -12.38 4.21
CA ILE A 399 -9.01 -11.87 5.22
C ILE A 399 -8.57 -10.47 5.68
N CYS A 400 -9.41 -9.47 5.42
CA CYS A 400 -9.34 -8.13 5.97
C CYS A 400 -8.03 -7.39 5.64
N PHE A 401 -7.20 -7.08 6.65
CA PHE A 401 -5.92 -6.37 6.50
C PHE A 401 -4.93 -7.10 5.58
N GLU A 402 -5.11 -8.40 5.36
CA GLU A 402 -4.20 -9.20 4.54
C GLU A 402 -4.09 -8.71 3.09
N VAL A 403 -5.12 -8.04 2.55
CA VAL A 403 -5.10 -7.48 1.19
C VAL A 403 -4.01 -6.41 1.01
N ALA A 404 -3.60 -5.76 2.10
CA ALA A 404 -2.55 -4.75 2.09
C ALA A 404 -1.14 -5.35 1.99
N TYR A 405 -0.98 -6.66 2.24
CA TYR A 405 0.30 -7.36 2.23
C TYR A 405 0.56 -8.09 0.91
N ASP A 406 1.67 -7.74 0.26
CA ASP A 406 2.02 -8.21 -1.10
C ASP A 406 2.14 -9.74 -1.16
N ASP A 407 2.81 -10.34 -0.17
CA ASP A 407 3.13 -11.77 -0.17
C ASP A 407 1.90 -12.66 0.05
N LEU A 408 0.94 -12.22 0.87
CA LEU A 408 -0.26 -12.99 1.19
C LEU A 408 -1.14 -13.14 -0.04
N VAL A 409 -1.43 -12.06 -0.75
CA VAL A 409 -2.22 -12.09 -1.98
C VAL A 409 -1.50 -12.88 -3.07
N ARG A 410 -0.20 -12.63 -3.26
CA ARG A 410 0.59 -13.30 -4.30
C ARG A 410 0.67 -14.81 -4.08
N SER A 411 0.82 -15.27 -2.84
CA SER A 411 0.89 -16.70 -2.52
C SER A 411 -0.38 -17.45 -2.95
N SER A 412 -1.57 -16.88 -2.72
CA SER A 412 -2.85 -17.49 -3.13
C SER A 412 -2.94 -17.63 -4.66
N VAL A 413 -2.52 -16.60 -5.40
CA VAL A 413 -2.52 -16.61 -6.88
C VAL A 413 -1.48 -17.58 -7.42
N SER A 414 -0.29 -17.62 -6.82
CA SER A 414 0.80 -18.52 -7.21
C SER A 414 0.44 -20.00 -6.98
N ALA A 415 -0.35 -20.28 -5.94
CA ALA A 415 -0.90 -21.61 -5.67
C ALA A 415 -1.99 -22.05 -6.66
N GLY A 416 -2.51 -21.12 -7.48
CA GLY A 416 -3.46 -21.40 -8.55
C GLY A 416 -4.85 -20.80 -8.36
N ALA A 417 -5.02 -19.80 -7.48
CA ALA A 417 -6.29 -19.09 -7.35
C ALA A 417 -6.68 -18.41 -8.67
N GLN A 418 -7.94 -18.58 -9.04
CA GLN A 418 -8.51 -18.02 -10.28
C GLN A 418 -9.50 -16.87 -10.02
N LEU A 419 -9.95 -16.75 -8.77
CA LEU A 419 -10.69 -15.62 -8.23
C LEU A 419 -10.14 -15.31 -6.84
N LEU A 420 -10.03 -14.03 -6.49
CA LEU A 420 -9.62 -13.58 -5.16
C LEU A 420 -10.83 -13.10 -4.37
N VAL A 421 -10.96 -13.55 -3.12
CA VAL A 421 -11.97 -13.05 -2.19
C VAL A 421 -11.26 -12.31 -1.06
N VAL A 422 -11.71 -11.09 -0.79
CA VAL A 422 -11.30 -10.30 0.36
C VAL A 422 -12.47 -10.29 1.34
N GLN A 423 -12.46 -11.23 2.29
CA GLN A 423 -13.44 -11.28 3.38
C GLN A 423 -13.09 -10.19 4.40
N THR A 424 -13.99 -9.24 4.68
CA THR A 424 -13.71 -8.12 5.60
C THR A 424 -14.90 -7.77 6.48
N ASN A 425 -14.64 -7.29 7.68
CA ASN A 425 -15.65 -6.71 8.56
C ASN A 425 -15.24 -5.31 9.01
N ASN A 426 -15.77 -4.28 8.35
CA ASN A 426 -15.42 -2.89 8.64
C ASN A 426 -16.22 -2.27 9.81
N ALA A 427 -16.97 -3.06 10.58
CA ALA A 427 -17.78 -2.55 11.70
C ALA A 427 -16.93 -1.83 12.76
N THR A 428 -15.68 -2.27 12.94
CA THR A 428 -14.67 -1.69 13.83
C THR A 428 -14.14 -0.33 13.38
N PHE A 429 -14.56 0.18 12.22
CA PHE A 429 -14.06 1.44 11.67
C PHE A 429 -15.16 2.46 11.35
N GLY A 430 -16.44 2.10 11.54
CA GLY A 430 -17.54 3.06 11.40
C GLY A 430 -17.68 3.65 9.99
N HIS A 431 -18.33 4.80 9.89
CA HIS A 431 -18.45 5.56 8.63
C HIS A 431 -17.18 6.38 8.37
N THR A 432 -16.04 5.71 8.17
CA THR A 432 -14.74 6.36 7.97
C THR A 432 -14.10 5.98 6.64
N ALA A 433 -12.90 6.50 6.40
CA ALA A 433 -12.14 6.29 5.16
C ALA A 433 -11.62 4.85 4.98
N GLU A 434 -11.56 4.05 6.05
CA GLU A 434 -10.89 2.74 6.05
C GLU A 434 -11.42 1.82 4.95
N THR A 435 -12.75 1.65 4.84
CA THR A 435 -13.37 0.78 3.84
C THR A 435 -13.00 1.17 2.40
N TYR A 436 -12.92 2.47 2.12
CA TYR A 436 -12.55 2.97 0.79
C TYR A 436 -11.05 2.83 0.53
N GLN A 437 -10.22 3.00 1.56
CA GLN A 437 -8.77 2.76 1.48
C GLN A 437 -8.48 1.28 1.21
N GLN A 438 -9.15 0.36 1.91
CA GLN A 438 -9.06 -1.08 1.68
C GLN A 438 -9.55 -1.45 0.26
N LEU A 439 -10.66 -0.86 -0.19
CA LEU A 439 -11.18 -1.08 -1.53
C LEU A 439 -10.16 -0.70 -2.63
N ALA A 440 -9.44 0.42 -2.45
CA ALA A 440 -8.38 0.81 -3.39
C ALA A 440 -7.19 -0.16 -3.39
N MET A 441 -6.89 -0.80 -2.24
CA MET A 441 -5.91 -1.89 -2.20
C MET A 441 -6.40 -3.08 -3.02
N SER A 442 -7.65 -3.50 -2.82
CA SER A 442 -8.29 -4.57 -3.60
C SER A 442 -8.28 -4.28 -5.11
N GLN A 443 -8.50 -3.03 -5.52
CA GLN A 443 -8.36 -2.60 -6.92
C GLN A 443 -6.96 -2.78 -7.47
N LEU A 444 -5.93 -2.40 -6.70
CA LEU A 444 -4.55 -2.59 -7.11
C LEU A 444 -4.19 -4.08 -7.19
N ARG A 445 -4.67 -4.91 -6.25
CA ARG A 445 -4.47 -6.37 -6.26
C ARG A 445 -5.10 -7.04 -7.47
N ALA A 446 -6.23 -6.55 -7.94
CA ALA A 446 -6.85 -7.06 -9.15
C ALA A 446 -5.96 -6.85 -10.39
N VAL A 447 -5.37 -5.65 -10.53
CA VAL A 447 -4.40 -5.34 -11.60
C VAL A 447 -3.12 -6.16 -11.45
N GLU A 448 -2.58 -6.23 -10.23
CA GLU A 448 -1.34 -6.94 -9.93
C GLU A 448 -1.43 -8.43 -10.27
N SER A 449 -2.52 -9.08 -9.86
CA SER A 449 -2.72 -10.53 -10.04
C SER A 449 -3.36 -10.89 -11.38
N GLY A 450 -3.97 -9.92 -12.07
CA GLY A 450 -4.81 -10.19 -13.24
C GLY A 450 -6.01 -11.07 -12.89
N ARG A 451 -6.55 -10.94 -11.68
CA ARG A 451 -7.72 -11.70 -11.19
C ARG A 451 -8.88 -10.77 -10.93
N THR A 452 -10.09 -11.31 -11.04
CA THR A 452 -11.22 -10.66 -10.37
C THR A 452 -11.01 -10.75 -8.86
N VAL A 453 -11.17 -9.62 -8.18
CA VAL A 453 -11.14 -9.51 -6.73
C VAL A 453 -12.55 -9.18 -6.26
N VAL A 454 -13.05 -9.92 -5.29
CA VAL A 454 -14.36 -9.70 -4.67
C VAL A 454 -14.16 -9.32 -3.23
N GLN A 455 -14.45 -8.07 -2.88
CA GLN A 455 -14.46 -7.64 -1.49
C GLN A 455 -15.86 -7.90 -0.92
N ALA A 456 -15.95 -8.82 0.04
CA ALA A 456 -17.19 -9.14 0.74
C ALA A 456 -17.12 -8.51 2.13
N SER A 457 -17.95 -7.51 2.39
CA SER A 457 -17.99 -6.79 3.67
C SER A 457 -19.30 -6.98 4.42
N THR A 458 -19.24 -7.11 5.75
CA THR A 458 -20.42 -7.17 6.63
C THR A 458 -21.14 -5.82 6.72
N THR A 459 -20.38 -4.72 6.82
CA THR A 459 -20.89 -3.36 7.05
C THR A 459 -20.19 -2.28 6.22
N GLY A 460 -19.05 -2.60 5.62
CA GLY A 460 -18.33 -1.71 4.70
C GLY A 460 -18.87 -1.80 3.26
N GLU A 461 -18.09 -1.29 2.31
CA GLU A 461 -18.34 -1.50 0.89
C GLU A 461 -18.02 -2.94 0.49
N SER A 462 -19.04 -3.66 0.01
CA SER A 462 -18.85 -4.87 -0.78
C SER A 462 -18.71 -4.47 -2.24
N ALA A 463 -17.78 -5.09 -2.98
CA ALA A 463 -17.52 -4.74 -4.37
C ALA A 463 -16.99 -5.92 -5.18
N VAL A 464 -17.32 -5.92 -6.47
CA VAL A 464 -16.75 -6.82 -7.48
C VAL A 464 -15.81 -6.02 -8.38
N ILE A 465 -14.55 -6.43 -8.45
CA ILE A 465 -13.49 -5.69 -9.12
C ILE A 465 -12.94 -6.54 -10.26
N GLY A 466 -12.92 -5.95 -11.47
CA GLY A 466 -12.36 -6.58 -12.66
C GLY A 466 -10.83 -6.68 -12.61
N PRO A 467 -10.22 -7.55 -13.42
CA PRO A 467 -8.76 -7.69 -13.51
C PRO A 467 -7.99 -6.42 -13.92
N ASP A 468 -8.68 -5.38 -14.41
CA ASP A 468 -8.16 -4.06 -14.73
C ASP A 468 -8.20 -3.08 -13.55
N GLY A 469 -8.65 -3.53 -12.37
CA GLY A 469 -8.89 -2.69 -11.21
C GLY A 469 -10.17 -1.86 -11.29
N GLY A 470 -11.01 -2.06 -12.31
CA GLY A 470 -12.30 -1.39 -12.44
C GLY A 470 -13.36 -2.00 -11.53
N ILE A 471 -14.14 -1.16 -10.84
CA ILE A 471 -15.28 -1.62 -10.04
C ILE A 471 -16.44 -1.94 -10.99
N ARG A 472 -16.92 -3.19 -10.97
CA ARG A 472 -18.06 -3.67 -11.76
C ARG A 472 -19.38 -3.53 -11.02
N ALA A 473 -19.37 -3.85 -9.73
CA ALA A 473 -20.52 -3.67 -8.83
C ALA A 473 -20.05 -3.23 -7.44
N ARG A 474 -20.91 -2.50 -6.72
CA ARG A 474 -20.69 -2.02 -5.36
C ARG A 474 -22.00 -1.95 -4.59
N SER A 475 -21.97 -2.24 -3.28
CA SER A 475 -23.16 -2.11 -2.42
C SER A 475 -23.52 -0.65 -2.15
N GLY A 476 -22.54 0.25 -2.07
CA GLY A 476 -22.71 1.70 -2.02
C GLY A 476 -23.21 2.27 -0.69
N ALA A 477 -24.00 1.53 0.08
CA ALA A 477 -24.47 1.92 1.40
C ALA A 477 -23.78 1.09 2.48
N LEU A 478 -23.17 1.79 3.45
CA LEU A 478 -22.53 1.19 4.61
C LEU A 478 -23.59 0.76 5.63
N PHE A 479 -23.30 -0.29 6.41
CA PHE A 479 -24.10 -0.84 7.51
C PHE A 479 -25.48 -1.39 7.12
N THR A 480 -25.88 -1.28 5.86
CA THR A 480 -27.15 -1.82 5.34
C THR A 480 -26.97 -3.19 4.71
N PRO A 481 -27.98 -4.09 4.77
CA PRO A 481 -27.94 -5.33 4.03
C PRO A 481 -27.93 -5.10 2.51
N ALA A 482 -27.18 -5.92 1.78
CA ALA A 482 -27.12 -5.87 0.32
C ALA A 482 -26.82 -7.26 -0.27
N THR A 483 -27.17 -7.45 -1.55
CA THR A 483 -26.77 -8.62 -2.33
C THR A 483 -26.27 -8.17 -3.70
N LEU A 484 -25.01 -8.48 -4.02
CA LEU A 484 -24.45 -8.24 -5.35
C LEU A 484 -24.47 -9.54 -6.15
N LEU A 485 -24.92 -9.48 -7.39
CA LEU A 485 -24.93 -10.61 -8.33
C LEU A 485 -24.18 -10.20 -9.58
N GLU A 486 -23.09 -10.89 -9.89
CA GLU A 486 -22.22 -10.53 -11.01
C GLU A 486 -21.72 -11.77 -11.74
N THR A 487 -21.53 -11.64 -13.06
CA THR A 487 -20.84 -12.64 -13.87
C THR A 487 -19.40 -12.18 -14.09
N VAL A 488 -18.45 -12.94 -13.57
CA VAL A 488 -17.04 -12.54 -13.51
C VAL A 488 -16.16 -13.47 -14.34
N PRO A 489 -15.12 -12.95 -15.02
CA PRO A 489 -14.17 -13.77 -15.73
C PRO A 489 -13.31 -14.55 -14.74
N VAL A 490 -13.05 -15.80 -15.06
CA VAL A 490 -12.12 -16.65 -14.31
C VAL A 490 -10.82 -16.71 -15.09
N ARG A 491 -9.69 -16.49 -14.40
CA ARG A 491 -8.39 -16.42 -15.07
C ARG A 491 -7.35 -17.33 -14.44
N SER A 492 -6.56 -17.96 -15.30
CA SER A 492 -5.45 -18.84 -14.95
C SER A 492 -4.09 -18.23 -15.32
N ALA A 493 -4.04 -17.39 -16.35
CA ALA A 493 -2.81 -16.73 -16.80
C ALA A 493 -2.18 -15.89 -15.69
N GLN A 494 -0.86 -15.96 -15.53
CA GLN A 494 -0.13 -15.16 -14.54
C GLN A 494 0.34 -13.85 -15.14
N THR A 495 0.23 -12.76 -14.38
CA THR A 495 0.85 -11.48 -14.73
C THR A 495 2.37 -11.55 -14.59
N PRO A 496 3.14 -10.67 -15.26
CA PRO A 496 4.57 -10.54 -15.00
C PRO A 496 4.88 -10.33 -13.51
N ALA A 497 4.09 -9.52 -12.80
CA ALA A 497 4.24 -9.32 -11.36
C ALA A 497 4.12 -10.61 -10.54
N THR A 498 3.18 -11.49 -10.91
CA THR A 498 3.04 -12.81 -10.26
C THR A 498 4.27 -13.68 -10.52
N VAL A 499 4.79 -13.67 -11.75
CA VAL A 499 5.95 -14.47 -12.16
C VAL A 499 7.25 -14.00 -11.51
N VAL A 500 7.52 -12.68 -11.50
CA VAL A 500 8.75 -12.12 -10.89
C VAL A 500 8.66 -12.04 -9.37
N GLY A 501 7.47 -12.09 -8.80
CA GLY A 501 7.23 -12.08 -7.36
C GLY A 501 7.83 -10.85 -6.65
N ALA A 502 8.48 -11.08 -5.52
CA ALA A 502 9.03 -10.01 -4.68
C ALA A 502 10.35 -9.40 -5.21
N TRP A 503 10.91 -9.92 -6.31
CA TRP A 503 12.20 -9.46 -6.84
C TRP A 503 12.27 -7.95 -7.11
N PRO A 504 11.26 -7.29 -7.73
CA PRO A 504 11.29 -5.85 -7.91
C PRO A 504 11.46 -5.06 -6.61
N GLU A 505 10.75 -5.47 -5.53
CA GLU A 505 10.87 -4.86 -4.21
C GLU A 505 12.29 -5.05 -3.65
N TYR A 506 12.81 -6.28 -3.69
CA TYR A 506 14.12 -6.61 -3.13
C TYR A 506 15.26 -5.92 -3.87
N VAL A 507 15.20 -5.87 -5.21
CA VAL A 507 16.20 -5.18 -6.04
C VAL A 507 16.19 -3.68 -5.74
N LEU A 508 15.02 -3.03 -5.73
CA LEU A 508 14.92 -1.60 -5.45
C LEU A 508 15.39 -1.26 -4.03
N THR A 509 15.03 -2.08 -3.05
CA THR A 509 15.43 -1.95 -1.65
C THR A 509 16.94 -2.11 -1.49
N PHE A 510 17.52 -3.14 -2.11
CA PHE A 510 18.96 -3.38 -2.11
C PHE A 510 19.73 -2.22 -2.75
N LEU A 511 19.28 -1.76 -3.93
CA LEU A 511 19.88 -0.62 -4.62
C LEU A 511 19.82 0.62 -3.72
N ALA A 512 18.67 0.93 -3.11
CA ALA A 512 18.55 2.07 -2.21
C ALA A 512 19.55 2.01 -1.05
N ALA A 513 19.67 0.86 -0.38
CA ALA A 513 20.62 0.67 0.72
C ALA A 513 22.08 0.81 0.25
N ALA A 514 22.43 0.18 -0.88
CA ALA A 514 23.76 0.28 -1.49
C ALA A 514 24.09 1.72 -1.90
N GLY A 515 23.14 2.45 -2.48
CA GLY A 515 23.27 3.85 -2.86
C GLY A 515 23.51 4.76 -1.67
N VAL A 516 22.79 4.56 -0.56
CA VAL A 516 23.02 5.28 0.70
C VAL A 516 24.42 4.99 1.25
N LEU A 517 24.85 3.73 1.27
CA LEU A 517 26.16 3.33 1.77
C LEU A 517 27.31 3.90 0.91
N ALA A 518 27.18 3.83 -0.41
CA ALA A 518 28.15 4.39 -1.36
C ALA A 518 28.30 5.91 -1.15
N VAL A 519 27.19 6.61 -0.96
CA VAL A 519 27.19 8.04 -0.66
C VAL A 519 27.90 8.36 0.66
N ILE A 520 27.63 7.61 1.73
CA ILE A 520 28.24 7.82 3.05
C ILE A 520 29.76 7.58 2.97
N THR A 521 30.18 6.49 2.33
CA THR A 521 31.59 6.11 2.19
C THR A 521 32.37 7.12 1.35
N LEU A 522 31.83 7.56 0.22
CA LEU A 522 32.46 8.60 -0.62
C LEU A 522 32.60 9.94 0.11
N ARG A 523 31.64 10.31 0.96
CA ARG A 523 31.74 11.52 1.78
C ARG A 523 32.83 11.40 2.83
N ARG A 524 32.94 10.26 3.52
CA ARG A 524 34.00 10.01 4.50
C ARG A 524 35.39 10.05 3.86
N ARG A 525 35.56 9.44 2.69
CA ARG A 525 36.84 9.47 1.94
C ARG A 525 37.24 10.91 1.56
N ARG A 526 36.30 11.73 1.10
CA ARG A 526 36.57 13.14 0.77
C ARG A 526 36.92 14.00 1.98
N SER A 527 36.43 13.65 3.17
CA SER A 527 36.80 14.32 4.42
C SER A 527 38.15 13.84 4.98
N ALA A 528 38.69 12.73 4.48
CA ALA A 528 39.95 12.14 4.93
C ALA A 528 41.15 12.52 4.04
N THR A 529 40.93 13.13 2.87
CA THR A 529 42.03 13.63 2.03
C THR A 529 42.62 14.89 2.68
N PRO A 530 43.92 14.92 3.04
CA PRO A 530 44.56 16.10 3.62
C PRO A 530 44.48 17.29 2.66
N GLU A 531 44.22 18.47 3.19
CA GLU A 531 44.29 19.71 2.42
C GLU A 531 45.76 19.94 1.98
N PRO A 532 46.04 20.28 0.71
CA PRO A 532 47.39 20.56 0.28
C PRO A 532 47.97 21.71 1.12
N PRO A 533 49.28 21.67 1.46
CA PRO A 533 49.90 22.71 2.28
C PRO A 533 49.68 24.08 1.64
N PRO A 534 49.47 25.14 2.45
CA PRO A 534 49.27 26.48 1.93
C PRO A 534 50.45 26.87 1.04
N PRO A 535 50.22 27.63 -0.05
CA PRO A 535 51.30 28.09 -0.92
C PRO A 535 52.33 28.86 -0.08
N ALA A 536 53.61 28.53 -0.27
CA ALA A 536 54.71 29.17 0.44
C ALA A 536 54.59 30.70 0.31
N ALA A 537 54.62 31.40 1.45
CA ALA A 537 54.55 32.86 1.46
C ALA A 537 55.69 33.43 0.61
N PRO A 538 55.44 34.44 -0.24
CA PRO A 538 56.50 35.08 -0.99
C PRO A 538 57.53 35.65 -0.01
N ALA A 539 58.80 35.34 -0.24
CA ALA A 539 59.92 35.84 0.55
C ALA A 539 59.82 37.36 0.61
N ARG A 540 59.70 37.91 1.82
CA ARG A 540 59.84 39.35 2.03
C ARG A 540 61.30 39.71 1.79
N ASP A 541 61.58 40.37 0.66
CA ASP A 541 62.84 41.08 0.48
C ASP A 541 62.99 42.08 1.63
N GLN A 542 63.93 41.79 2.52
CA GLN A 542 64.41 42.75 3.50
C GLN A 542 65.32 43.74 2.75
N ALA A 543 64.75 44.86 2.33
CA ALA A 543 65.54 46.00 1.91
C ALA A 543 66.31 46.54 3.13
N MET A 544 67.61 46.27 3.14
CA MET A 544 68.59 46.81 4.06
C MET A 544 68.65 48.33 3.86
N VAL A 545 68.22 49.08 4.88
CA VAL A 545 68.51 50.52 4.98
C VAL A 545 69.93 50.63 5.54
N THR A 546 70.87 51.07 4.71
CA THR A 546 72.16 51.64 5.15
C THR A 546 72.18 53.11 4.76
N THR A 547 72.29 53.94 5.80
CA THR A 547 72.72 55.35 5.91
C THR A 547 72.90 56.18 4.66
#